data_AF-A0A1A9AHT2-F1
#
_entry.id   AF-A0A1A9AHT2-F1
#
_cell.length_a   1.000
_cell.length_b   1.000
_cell.length_c   1.000
_cell.angle_alpha   90.00
_cell.angle_beta   90.00
_cell.angle_gamma   90.00
#
_symmetry.space_group_name_H-M   'P 1'
#
loop_
_entity.id
_entity.type
_entity.pdbx_description
1 polymer ?
#
loop_
_entity_poly.entity_id
_entity_poly.type
_entity_poly.pdbx_seq_one_letter_code
_entity_poly.pdbx_strand_id
1 'polypeptide(L)'
;MYNFCINSPYYQMVVENIKRVKDVKNIEDACNSFSNDACSFENQSYKGICVKFINMYKFLNEAYRTSSNNSILTHEDFDFLNYLLNVIIKDKDIDASLCISEFDKAIETQDHDFISSKTKLGKRFHVIDPDNLENMELLYELYDSARNILNMMNVKDYSNDEDKTCLYYTQKCDENYRKAMDKCLNGNADFYKALKDFKINYIAIIIYSIYGNKLN
;
A
#
# COMPACT_ATOMS: atom_id res chain seq x y z
N MET A 1 7.65 -9.49 -0.42
CA MET A 1 7.58 -8.82 0.89
C MET A 1 7.81 -7.31 0.79
N TYR A 2 9.01 -6.78 0.54
CA TYR A 2 9.22 -5.32 0.50
C TYR A 2 9.06 -4.66 -0.89
N ASN A 3 9.07 -5.44 -1.98
CA ASN A 3 9.14 -4.91 -3.35
C ASN A 3 8.00 -3.93 -3.69
N PHE A 4 6.79 -4.15 -3.17
CA PHE A 4 5.65 -3.27 -3.42
C PHE A 4 5.90 -1.82 -2.97
N CYS A 5 6.80 -1.59 -2.00
CA CYS A 5 7.11 -0.25 -1.46
C CYS A 5 7.67 0.68 -2.54
N ILE A 6 8.34 0.15 -3.57
CA ILE A 6 8.84 0.93 -4.73
C ILE A 6 7.67 1.62 -5.44
N ASN A 7 6.52 0.96 -5.48
CA ASN A 7 5.29 1.44 -6.10
C ASN A 7 4.37 2.16 -5.10
N SER A 8 4.85 2.52 -3.91
CA SER A 8 4.05 3.24 -2.90
C SER A 8 3.33 4.47 -3.44
N PRO A 9 3.87 5.32 -4.35
CA PRO A 9 3.13 6.46 -4.85
C PRO A 9 1.93 6.07 -5.73
N TYR A 10 2.06 4.97 -6.49
CA TYR A 10 0.94 4.41 -7.24
C TYR A 10 -0.16 3.94 -6.30
N TYR A 11 0.22 3.23 -5.23
CA TYR A 11 -0.74 2.75 -4.23
C TYR A 11 -1.37 3.87 -3.40
N GLN A 12 -0.66 4.97 -3.15
CA GLN A 12 -1.25 6.14 -2.51
C GLN A 12 -2.31 6.79 -3.40
N MET A 13 -2.01 6.95 -4.71
CA MET A 13 -3.00 7.41 -5.67
C MET A 13 -4.24 6.50 -5.68
N VAL A 14 -4.05 5.18 -5.59
CA VAL A 14 -5.17 4.22 -5.46
C VAL A 14 -6.00 4.56 -4.22
N VAL A 15 -5.38 4.66 -3.03
CA VAL A 15 -6.05 4.99 -1.76
C VAL A 15 -6.84 6.29 -1.83
N GLU A 16 -6.30 7.33 -2.46
CA GLU A 16 -6.97 8.62 -2.65
C GLU A 16 -8.17 8.55 -3.60
N ASN A 17 -8.15 7.64 -4.58
CA ASN A 17 -9.13 7.57 -5.66
C ASN A 17 -10.19 6.46 -5.49
N ILE A 18 -10.11 5.63 -4.44
CA ILE A 18 -11.08 4.53 -4.18
C ILE A 18 -12.54 4.98 -4.11
N LYS A 19 -12.82 6.26 -3.81
CA LYS A 19 -14.18 6.81 -3.73
C LYS A 19 -14.92 6.85 -5.08
N ARG A 20 -14.23 6.61 -6.20
CA ARG A 20 -14.80 6.67 -7.56
C ARG A 20 -15.45 5.36 -8.02
N VAL A 21 -15.33 4.27 -7.25
CA VAL A 21 -15.89 2.95 -7.56
C VAL A 21 -17.41 2.95 -7.27
N LYS A 22 -18.22 2.50 -8.25
CA LYS A 22 -19.70 2.68 -8.24
C LYS A 22 -20.52 1.46 -7.80
N ASP A 23 -19.93 0.27 -7.70
CA ASP A 23 -20.67 -0.97 -7.40
C ASP A 23 -20.80 -1.27 -5.90
N VAL A 24 -21.66 -0.49 -5.24
CA VAL A 24 -21.84 -0.51 -3.78
C VAL A 24 -22.61 -1.75 -3.28
N LYS A 25 -23.63 -2.23 -4.02
CA LYS A 25 -24.60 -3.22 -3.50
C LYS A 25 -24.00 -4.61 -3.19
N ASN A 26 -23.21 -5.18 -4.11
CA ASN A 26 -22.56 -6.49 -3.90
C ASN A 26 -21.42 -6.44 -2.88
N ILE A 27 -20.89 -5.24 -2.58
CA ILE A 27 -19.86 -5.04 -1.56
C ILE A 27 -20.50 -5.02 -0.18
N GLU A 28 -21.64 -4.33 -0.04
CA GLU A 28 -22.35 -4.29 1.23
C GLU A 28 -22.76 -5.68 1.70
N ASP A 29 -23.29 -6.52 0.82
CA ASP A 29 -23.70 -7.89 1.17
C ASP A 29 -22.51 -8.74 1.63
N ALA A 30 -21.36 -8.64 0.95
CA ALA A 30 -20.13 -9.32 1.34
C ALA A 30 -19.55 -8.81 2.67
N CYS A 31 -19.72 -7.52 2.97
CA CYS A 31 -19.29 -6.96 4.24
C CYS A 31 -20.28 -7.22 5.38
N ASN A 32 -21.57 -7.41 5.08
CA ASN A 32 -22.59 -7.75 6.07
C ASN A 32 -22.46 -9.20 6.56
N SER A 33 -21.83 -10.09 5.79
CA SER A 33 -21.61 -11.50 6.18
C SER A 33 -20.43 -11.73 7.11
N PHE A 34 -19.63 -10.69 7.42
CA PHE A 34 -18.55 -10.77 8.41
C PHE A 34 -19.14 -11.10 9.78
N SER A 35 -18.51 -12.04 10.49
CA SER A 35 -18.83 -12.23 11.90
C SER A 35 -18.49 -10.97 12.70
N ASN A 36 -19.45 -10.43 13.46
CA ASN A 36 -19.23 -9.28 14.34
C ASN A 36 -18.12 -9.53 15.37
N ASP A 37 -17.89 -10.81 15.73
CA ASP A 37 -16.92 -11.20 16.74
C ASP A 37 -15.48 -11.31 16.19
N ALA A 38 -15.31 -11.30 14.87
CA ALA A 38 -14.01 -11.52 14.21
C ALA A 38 -13.17 -10.25 14.02
N CYS A 39 -13.81 -9.10 13.78
CA CYS A 39 -13.17 -7.82 13.48
C CYS A 39 -13.94 -6.66 14.13
N SER A 40 -13.91 -6.53 15.47
CA SER A 40 -14.59 -5.41 16.13
C SER A 40 -13.65 -4.21 16.25
N PHE A 41 -13.94 -3.12 15.53
CA PHE A 41 -13.17 -1.89 15.59
C PHE A 41 -13.88 -0.87 16.50
N GLU A 42 -13.27 -0.53 17.64
CA GLU A 42 -13.76 0.57 18.45
C GLU A 42 -13.82 1.86 17.61
N ASN A 43 -14.99 2.51 17.57
CA ASN A 43 -15.26 3.79 16.90
C ASN A 43 -15.29 3.81 15.37
N GLN A 44 -15.14 2.68 14.68
CA GLN A 44 -15.28 2.63 13.22
C GLN A 44 -16.15 1.44 12.82
N SER A 45 -17.12 1.65 11.93
CA SER A 45 -17.91 0.53 11.42
C SER A 45 -16.98 -0.41 10.65
N TYR A 46 -16.84 -1.65 11.13
CA TYR A 46 -16.10 -2.71 10.43
C TYR A 46 -16.56 -2.82 8.96
N LYS A 47 -17.86 -2.65 8.72
CA LYS A 47 -18.46 -2.57 7.39
C LYS A 47 -17.81 -1.48 6.54
N GLY A 48 -17.54 -0.31 7.11
CA GLY A 48 -16.86 0.79 6.41
C GLY A 48 -15.42 0.46 6.02
N ILE A 49 -14.69 -0.28 6.86
CA ILE A 49 -13.32 -0.73 6.56
C ILE A 49 -13.35 -1.80 5.46
N CYS A 50 -14.23 -2.80 5.59
CA CYS A 50 -14.45 -3.83 4.59
C CYS A 50 -14.80 -3.21 3.23
N VAL A 51 -15.75 -2.27 3.18
CA VAL A 51 -16.17 -1.59 1.94
C VAL A 51 -14.98 -0.86 1.31
N LYS A 52 -14.18 -0.12 2.08
CA LYS A 52 -12.98 0.56 1.57
C LYS A 52 -11.95 -0.41 1.00
N PHE A 53 -11.70 -1.51 1.71
CA PHE A 53 -10.74 -2.52 1.28
C PHE A 53 -11.17 -3.21 -0.03
N ILE A 54 -12.43 -3.63 -0.12
CA ILE A 54 -12.97 -4.24 -1.33
C ILE A 54 -12.97 -3.25 -2.50
N ASN A 55 -13.31 -1.98 -2.26
CA ASN A 55 -13.23 -0.94 -3.30
C ASN A 55 -11.81 -0.75 -3.82
N MET A 56 -10.81 -0.79 -2.94
CA MET A 56 -9.41 -0.70 -3.34
C MET A 56 -8.98 -1.90 -4.19
N TYR A 57 -9.35 -3.11 -3.78
CA TYR A 57 -9.12 -4.32 -4.57
C TYR A 57 -9.76 -4.21 -5.96
N LYS A 58 -11.01 -3.75 -6.04
CA LYS A 58 -11.71 -3.53 -7.32
C LYS A 58 -11.03 -2.46 -8.18
N PHE A 59 -10.64 -1.34 -7.59
CA PHE A 59 -9.96 -0.26 -8.29
C PHE A 59 -8.65 -0.73 -8.94
N LEU A 60 -7.83 -1.46 -8.18
CA LEU A 60 -6.60 -2.08 -8.70
C LEU A 60 -6.92 -3.02 -9.86
N ASN A 61 -7.91 -3.89 -9.68
CA ASN A 61 -8.27 -4.87 -10.70
C ASN A 61 -8.82 -4.21 -12.00
N GLU A 62 -9.65 -3.18 -11.86
CA GLU A 62 -10.21 -2.40 -12.98
C GLU A 62 -9.13 -1.60 -13.72
N ALA A 63 -8.16 -1.02 -13.00
CA ALA A 63 -7.04 -0.31 -13.61
C ALA A 63 -6.31 -1.18 -14.65
N TYR A 64 -6.04 -2.44 -14.32
CA TYR A 64 -5.39 -3.40 -15.23
C TYR A 64 -6.30 -3.92 -16.36
N ARG A 65 -7.62 -3.84 -16.17
CA ARG A 65 -8.61 -4.32 -17.13
C ARG A 65 -8.71 -3.46 -18.39
N THR A 66 -8.30 -2.20 -18.27
CA THR A 66 -8.22 -1.27 -19.42
C THR A 66 -7.00 -1.51 -20.31
N SER A 67 -5.93 -2.12 -19.78
CA SER A 67 -4.67 -2.35 -20.51
C SER A 67 -4.55 -3.72 -21.17
N SER A 68 -5.23 -4.73 -20.65
CA SER A 68 -5.30 -6.07 -21.22
C SER A 68 -6.68 -6.62 -20.91
N ASN A 69 -7.39 -7.17 -21.89
CA ASN A 69 -8.74 -7.73 -21.73
C ASN A 69 -8.88 -8.84 -20.64
N ASN A 70 -7.82 -9.12 -19.88
CA ASN A 70 -7.79 -9.88 -18.64
C ASN A 70 -7.23 -8.99 -17.51
N SER A 71 -7.99 -8.81 -16.42
CA SER A 71 -7.49 -8.19 -15.19
C SER A 71 -6.72 -9.21 -14.35
N ILE A 72 -5.44 -8.98 -14.11
CA ILE A 72 -4.62 -9.84 -13.25
C ILE A 72 -3.85 -8.94 -12.28
N LEU A 73 -4.32 -8.88 -11.03
CA LEU A 73 -3.53 -8.31 -9.93
C LEU A 73 -2.20 -9.05 -9.83
N THR A 74 -1.13 -8.29 -9.66
CA THR A 74 0.23 -8.81 -9.52
C THR A 74 0.47 -9.30 -8.08
N HIS A 75 1.55 -10.07 -7.89
CA HIS A 75 1.99 -10.41 -6.53
C HIS A 75 2.29 -9.17 -5.68
N GLU A 76 2.77 -8.08 -6.28
CA GLU A 76 3.04 -6.83 -5.56
C GLU A 76 1.75 -6.13 -5.11
N ASP A 77 0.69 -6.21 -5.91
CA ASP A 77 -0.63 -5.68 -5.53
C ASP A 77 -1.20 -6.45 -4.34
N PHE A 78 -1.06 -7.78 -4.32
CA PHE A 78 -1.46 -8.58 -3.17
C PHE A 78 -0.59 -8.31 -1.94
N ASP A 79 0.73 -8.16 -2.10
CA ASP A 79 1.64 -7.77 -1.01
C ASP A 79 1.22 -6.41 -0.42
N PHE A 80 0.88 -5.43 -1.25
CA PHE A 80 0.37 -4.12 -0.81
C PHE A 80 -0.96 -4.23 -0.08
N LEU A 81 -1.93 -4.97 -0.63
CA LEU A 81 -3.23 -5.17 0.01
C LEU A 81 -3.07 -5.86 1.38
N ASN A 82 -2.20 -6.87 1.48
CA ASN A 82 -1.90 -7.52 2.74
C ASN A 82 -1.25 -6.56 3.75
N TYR A 83 -0.28 -5.76 3.31
CA TYR A 83 0.34 -4.70 4.11
C TYR A 83 -0.70 -3.73 4.66
N LEU A 84 -1.56 -3.17 3.80
CA LEU A 84 -2.53 -2.17 4.23
C LEU A 84 -3.54 -2.75 5.23
N LEU A 85 -3.99 -3.98 5.00
CA LEU A 85 -4.89 -4.66 5.94
C LEU A 85 -4.23 -4.83 7.31
N ASN A 86 -2.96 -5.23 7.36
CA ASN A 86 -2.21 -5.35 8.60
C ASN A 86 -2.02 -3.99 9.30
N VAL A 87 -1.75 -2.91 8.56
CA VAL A 87 -1.68 -1.54 9.12
C VAL A 87 -3.01 -1.11 9.74
N ILE A 88 -4.13 -1.45 9.12
CA ILE A 88 -5.47 -1.08 9.62
C ILE A 88 -5.78 -1.78 10.95
N ILE A 89 -5.32 -3.02 11.13
CA ILE A 89 -5.67 -3.85 12.29
C ILE A 89 -4.63 -3.86 13.42
N LYS A 90 -3.39 -3.42 13.18
CA LYS A 90 -2.26 -3.58 14.13
C LYS A 90 -2.49 -2.99 15.53
N ASP A 91 -3.27 -1.92 15.63
CA ASP A 91 -3.52 -1.21 16.91
C ASP A 91 -4.89 -1.56 17.51
N LYS A 92 -5.49 -2.68 17.11
CA LYS A 92 -6.84 -3.09 17.50
C LYS A 92 -6.76 -4.34 18.37
N ASP A 93 -7.60 -4.37 19.41
CA ASP A 93 -7.76 -5.54 20.26
C ASP A 93 -8.65 -6.58 19.56
N ILE A 94 -8.10 -7.20 18.51
CA ILE A 94 -8.79 -8.18 17.67
C ILE A 94 -7.91 -9.39 17.38
N ASP A 95 -8.53 -10.52 17.07
CA ASP A 95 -7.82 -11.65 16.47
C ASP A 95 -7.48 -11.32 15.01
N ALA A 96 -6.24 -10.87 14.78
CA ALA A 96 -5.77 -10.48 13.46
C ALA A 96 -5.88 -11.62 12.43
N SER A 97 -5.67 -12.87 12.83
CA SER A 97 -5.73 -14.02 11.93
C SER A 97 -7.17 -14.29 11.50
N LEU A 98 -8.09 -14.31 12.48
CA LEU A 98 -9.52 -14.45 12.21
C LEU A 98 -10.02 -13.30 11.34
N CYS A 99 -9.62 -12.07 11.67
CA CYS A 99 -10.04 -10.90 10.93
C CYS A 99 -9.58 -10.92 9.47
N ILE A 100 -8.29 -11.20 9.24
CA ILE A 100 -7.73 -11.35 7.89
C ILE A 100 -8.48 -12.43 7.09
N SER A 101 -8.86 -13.54 7.73
CA SER A 101 -9.61 -14.60 7.06
C SER A 101 -11.01 -14.17 6.60
N GLU A 102 -11.67 -13.27 7.32
CA GLU A 102 -12.97 -12.72 6.91
C GLU A 102 -12.82 -11.78 5.70
N PHE A 103 -11.77 -10.96 5.67
CA PHE A 103 -11.45 -10.15 4.49
C PHE A 103 -11.16 -11.01 3.25
N ASP A 104 -10.42 -12.11 3.40
CA ASP A 104 -10.15 -13.02 2.29
C ASP A 104 -11.44 -13.63 1.74
N LYS A 105 -12.33 -14.14 2.61
CA LYS A 105 -13.66 -14.65 2.23
C LYS A 105 -14.51 -13.59 1.53
N ALA A 106 -14.49 -12.35 2.03
CA ALA A 106 -15.25 -11.26 1.43
C ALA A 106 -14.82 -10.99 -0.01
N ILE A 107 -13.51 -10.98 -0.25
CA ILE A 107 -12.95 -10.85 -1.60
C ILE A 107 -13.33 -12.06 -2.47
N GLU A 108 -13.38 -13.27 -1.92
CA GLU A 108 -13.81 -14.47 -2.65
C GLU A 108 -15.27 -14.43 -3.14
N THR A 109 -16.14 -13.72 -2.41
CA THR A 109 -17.54 -13.51 -2.80
C THR A 109 -17.71 -12.47 -3.91
N GLN A 110 -16.68 -11.69 -4.24
CA GLN A 110 -16.74 -10.72 -5.35
C GLN A 110 -16.56 -11.45 -6.70
N ASP A 111 -17.41 -11.08 -7.66
CA ASP A 111 -17.67 -11.56 -9.04
C ASP A 111 -16.84 -12.74 -9.65
N HIS A 112 -17.50 -13.54 -10.48
CA HIS A 112 -16.90 -14.66 -11.20
C HIS A 112 -15.84 -14.25 -12.24
N ASP A 113 -15.82 -12.99 -12.68
CA ASP A 113 -14.77 -12.47 -13.57
C ASP A 113 -13.40 -12.33 -12.88
N PHE A 114 -13.37 -12.27 -11.55
CA PHE A 114 -12.12 -12.26 -10.78
C PHE A 114 -11.49 -13.67 -10.72
N ILE A 115 -12.18 -14.72 -11.20
CA ILE A 115 -11.78 -16.13 -11.09
C ILE A 115 -10.63 -16.53 -12.00
N SER A 116 -10.34 -15.80 -13.07
CA SER A 116 -9.16 -16.10 -13.90
C SER A 116 -7.83 -15.88 -13.13
N SER A 117 -7.86 -15.14 -12.01
CA SER A 117 -6.76 -15.01 -11.06
C SER A 117 -6.74 -16.08 -9.95
N LYS A 118 -7.84 -16.86 -9.77
CA LYS A 118 -8.04 -17.80 -8.65
C LYS A 118 -7.11 -19.02 -8.65
N THR A 119 -6.39 -19.31 -9.73
CA THR A 119 -5.61 -20.57 -9.86
C THR A 119 -4.14 -20.49 -9.43
N LYS A 120 -3.62 -19.35 -8.96
CA LYS A 120 -2.17 -19.18 -8.71
C LYS A 120 -1.73 -18.72 -7.32
N LEU A 121 -2.65 -18.34 -6.44
CA LEU A 121 -2.29 -17.78 -5.13
C LEU A 121 -2.95 -18.61 -4.02
N GLY A 122 -2.14 -19.10 -3.08
CA GLY A 122 -2.60 -19.74 -1.85
C GLY A 122 -3.33 -18.76 -0.94
N LYS A 123 -3.09 -18.80 0.39
CA LYS A 123 -3.59 -17.77 1.30
C LYS A 123 -3.08 -16.40 0.83
N ARG A 124 -3.99 -15.53 0.36
CA ARG A 124 -3.64 -14.22 -0.25
C ARG A 124 -3.21 -13.21 0.80
N PHE A 125 -3.83 -13.31 1.96
CA PHE A 125 -3.59 -12.43 3.10
C PHE A 125 -3.14 -13.26 4.30
N HIS A 126 -2.28 -12.68 5.12
CA HIS A 126 -1.72 -13.30 6.31
C HIS A 126 -1.26 -12.24 7.30
N VAL A 127 -1.21 -12.61 8.59
CA VAL A 127 -0.65 -11.77 9.64
C VAL A 127 0.83 -11.55 9.35
N ILE A 128 1.23 -10.30 9.19
CA ILE A 128 2.62 -9.91 9.01
C ILE A 128 3.25 -9.80 10.39
N ASP A 129 4.44 -10.36 10.55
CA ASP A 129 5.23 -10.19 11.77
C ASP A 129 5.40 -8.69 12.10
N PRO A 130 5.18 -8.25 13.35
CA PRO A 130 5.18 -6.83 13.70
C PRO A 130 6.46 -6.07 13.31
N ASP A 131 7.63 -6.70 13.45
CA ASP A 131 8.89 -6.07 13.07
C ASP A 131 8.99 -5.88 11.55
N ASN A 132 8.54 -6.88 10.78
CA ASN A 132 8.44 -6.77 9.34
C ASN A 132 7.40 -5.75 8.88
N LEU A 133 6.27 -5.63 9.59
CA LEU A 133 5.24 -4.62 9.30
C LEU A 133 5.81 -3.21 9.48
N GLU A 134 6.47 -2.94 10.61
CA GLU A 134 7.08 -1.63 10.87
C GLU A 134 8.19 -1.31 9.85
N ASN A 135 8.96 -2.32 9.41
CA ASN A 135 9.93 -2.19 8.34
C ASN A 135 9.28 -1.80 7.00
N MET A 136 8.13 -2.40 6.66
CA MET A 136 7.36 -2.01 5.47
C MET A 136 6.85 -0.58 5.57
N GLU A 137 6.35 -0.16 6.73
CA GLU A 137 5.88 1.21 6.95
C GLU A 137 7.00 2.23 6.72
N LEU A 138 8.19 1.98 7.28
CA LEU A 138 9.36 2.83 7.08
C LEU A 138 9.75 2.93 5.59
N LEU A 139 9.80 1.80 4.87
CA LEU A 139 10.11 1.80 3.43
C LEU A 139 9.04 2.49 2.60
N TYR A 140 7.77 2.26 2.90
CA TYR A 140 6.65 2.90 2.21
C TYR A 140 6.75 4.43 2.33
N GLU A 141 6.97 4.93 3.54
CA GLU A 141 7.12 6.35 3.84
C GLU A 141 8.37 6.98 3.19
N LEU A 142 9.47 6.21 3.08
CA LEU A 142 10.68 6.62 2.38
C LEU A 142 10.45 6.84 0.89
N TYR A 143 9.80 5.88 0.21
CA TYR A 143 9.48 5.99 -1.20
C TYR A 143 8.43 7.08 -1.48
N ASP A 144 7.43 7.25 -0.61
CA ASP A 144 6.48 8.36 -0.71
C ASP A 144 7.18 9.72 -0.59
N SER A 145 8.02 9.90 0.44
CA SER A 145 8.75 11.15 0.65
C SER A 145 9.68 11.46 -0.53
N ALA A 146 10.39 10.45 -1.05
CA ALA A 146 11.24 10.58 -2.23
C ALA A 146 10.44 11.04 -3.47
N ARG A 147 9.24 10.49 -3.67
CA ARG A 147 8.41 10.89 -4.81
C ARG A 147 7.87 12.30 -4.68
N ASN A 148 7.44 12.71 -3.49
CA ASN A 148 7.00 14.09 -3.26
C ASN A 148 8.12 15.10 -3.51
N ILE A 149 9.33 14.82 -3.03
CA ILE A 149 10.53 15.63 -3.33
C ILE A 149 10.73 15.75 -4.85
N LEU A 150 10.72 14.62 -5.56
CA LEU A 150 10.90 14.61 -7.01
C LEU A 150 9.82 15.42 -7.74
N ASN A 151 8.55 15.24 -7.38
CA ASN A 151 7.46 15.96 -8.00
C ASN A 151 7.60 17.48 -7.79
N MET A 152 7.96 17.92 -6.57
CA MET A 152 8.20 19.33 -6.25
C MET A 152 9.42 19.90 -6.97
N MET A 153 10.47 19.11 -7.20
CA MET A 153 11.64 19.55 -7.97
C MET A 153 11.32 19.73 -9.46
N ASN A 154 10.40 18.93 -10.00
CA ASN A 154 10.06 18.92 -11.42
C ASN A 154 8.88 19.83 -11.79
N VAL A 155 7.97 20.13 -10.86
CA VAL A 155 6.75 20.90 -11.11
C VAL A 155 6.80 22.23 -10.36
N LYS A 156 6.76 23.34 -11.10
CA LYS A 156 6.84 24.70 -10.53
C LYS A 156 5.67 25.06 -9.59
N ASP A 157 4.51 24.43 -9.76
CA ASP A 157 3.30 24.59 -8.95
C ASP A 157 2.76 23.24 -8.44
N TYR A 158 3.57 22.51 -7.67
CA TYR A 158 3.10 21.25 -7.05
C TYR A 158 2.22 21.54 -5.83
N SER A 159 0.88 21.51 -6.01
CA SER A 159 -0.10 21.65 -4.92
C SER A 159 -0.78 20.31 -4.61
N ASN A 160 -0.10 19.43 -3.87
CA ASN A 160 -0.76 18.25 -3.30
C ASN A 160 -1.15 18.46 -1.82
N ASP A 161 -0.49 19.40 -1.15
CA ASP A 161 -0.76 19.81 0.23
C ASP A 161 -0.14 21.21 0.40
N GLU A 162 -0.95 22.28 0.48
CA GLU A 162 -0.45 23.67 0.44
C GLU A 162 0.55 23.98 1.58
N ASP A 163 0.55 23.17 2.64
CA ASP A 163 1.39 23.36 3.82
C ASP A 163 2.72 22.57 3.80
N LYS A 164 2.88 21.58 2.90
CA LYS A 164 4.08 20.73 2.87
C LYS A 164 5.08 21.21 1.84
N THR A 165 6.30 21.49 2.29
CA THR A 165 7.41 21.94 1.45
C THR A 165 8.35 20.80 1.06
N CYS A 166 9.21 21.02 0.08
CA CYS A 166 10.29 20.08 -0.24
C CYS A 166 11.20 19.83 0.99
N LEU A 167 11.41 20.84 1.84
CA LEU A 167 12.17 20.70 3.09
C LEU A 167 11.49 19.73 4.06
N TYR A 168 10.16 19.82 4.21
CA TYR A 168 9.39 18.90 5.05
C TYR A 168 9.59 17.44 4.61
N TYR A 169 9.41 17.14 3.32
CA TYR A 169 9.60 15.76 2.82
C TYR A 169 11.06 15.31 2.91
N THR A 170 12.03 16.22 2.74
CA THR A 170 13.46 15.90 2.92
C THR A 170 13.77 15.51 4.37
N GLN A 171 13.25 16.27 5.35
CA GLN A 171 13.42 15.97 6.77
C GLN A 171 12.75 14.66 7.15
N LYS A 172 11.50 14.45 6.73
CA LYS A 172 10.76 13.20 6.95
C LYS A 172 11.51 11.98 6.37
N CYS A 173 12.07 12.12 5.17
CA CYS A 173 12.88 11.08 4.53
C CYS A 173 14.16 10.77 5.34
N ASP A 174 14.90 11.79 5.77
CA ASP A 174 16.12 11.64 6.59
C ASP A 174 15.82 10.96 7.94
N GLU A 175 14.77 11.40 8.63
CA GLU A 175 14.34 10.81 9.91
C GLU A 175 13.94 9.33 9.76
N ASN A 176 13.11 9.00 8.77
CA ASN A 176 12.69 7.62 8.53
C ASN A 176 13.86 6.75 8.04
N TYR A 177 14.81 7.31 7.30
CA TYR A 177 15.98 6.57 6.84
C TYR A 177 16.89 6.20 8.02
N ARG A 178 17.08 7.11 8.98
CA ARG A 178 17.83 6.81 10.22
C ARG A 178 17.16 5.72 11.03
N LYS A 179 15.85 5.80 11.25
CA LYS A 179 15.07 4.75 11.94
C LYS A 179 15.20 3.39 11.24
N ALA A 180 15.10 3.37 9.91
CA ALA A 180 15.27 2.15 9.12
C ALA A 180 16.68 1.58 9.25
N MET A 181 17.72 2.42 9.23
CA MET A 181 19.10 2.00 9.43
C MET A 181 19.34 1.40 10.82
N ASP A 182 18.78 1.99 11.88
CA ASP A 182 18.88 1.46 13.24
C ASP A 182 18.26 0.07 13.34
N LYS A 183 17.13 -0.17 12.65
CA LYS A 183 16.50 -1.48 12.55
C LYS A 183 17.31 -2.50 11.75
N CYS A 184 18.07 -2.09 10.72
CA CYS A 184 18.94 -3.00 9.96
C CYS A 184 20.05 -3.63 10.82
N LEU A 185 20.49 -2.95 11.89
CA LEU A 185 21.50 -3.47 12.81
C LEU A 185 21.02 -4.73 13.56
N ASN A 186 19.71 -5.01 13.56
CA ASN A 186 19.10 -6.16 14.23
C ASN A 186 18.99 -7.42 13.33
N GLY A 187 19.60 -7.42 12.13
CA GLY A 187 19.85 -8.65 11.38
C GLY A 187 18.82 -9.05 10.31
N ASN A 188 17.94 -8.15 9.87
CA ASN A 188 17.02 -8.42 8.76
C ASN A 188 17.69 -8.15 7.40
N ALA A 189 18.28 -9.19 6.81
CA ALA A 189 19.02 -9.09 5.55
C ALA A 189 18.15 -8.63 4.35
N ASP A 190 16.89 -9.08 4.30
CA ASP A 190 15.95 -8.71 3.24
C ASP A 190 15.55 -7.24 3.35
N PHE A 191 15.32 -6.75 4.58
CA PHE A 191 15.03 -5.34 4.81
C PHE A 191 16.24 -4.45 4.48
N TYR A 192 17.43 -4.87 4.90
CA TYR A 192 18.66 -4.15 4.56
C TYR A 192 18.89 -4.05 3.05
N LYS A 193 18.60 -5.14 2.31
CA LYS A 193 18.66 -5.11 0.84
C LYS A 193 17.65 -4.12 0.26
N ALA A 194 16.40 -4.15 0.71
CA ALA A 194 15.37 -3.21 0.26
C ALA A 194 15.73 -1.75 0.56
N LEU A 195 16.30 -1.47 1.74
CA LEU A 195 16.76 -0.13 2.12
C LEU A 195 17.95 0.35 1.27
N LYS A 196 18.85 -0.56 0.91
CA LYS A 196 19.96 -0.27 -0.02
C LYS A 196 19.42 0.06 -1.41
N ASP A 197 18.44 -0.69 -1.90
CA ASP A 197 17.78 -0.46 -3.18
C ASP A 197 17.06 0.90 -3.18
N PHE A 198 16.38 1.26 -2.09
CA PHE A 198 15.81 2.60 -1.90
C PHE A 198 16.87 3.69 -2.04
N LYS A 199 18.00 3.58 -1.32
CA LYS A 199 19.08 4.58 -1.36
C LYS A 199 19.62 4.79 -2.78
N ILE A 200 19.84 3.69 -3.52
CA ILE A 200 20.33 3.76 -4.91
C ILE A 200 19.33 4.50 -5.79
N ASN A 201 18.04 4.13 -5.70
CA ASN A 201 16.97 4.78 -6.46
C ASN A 201 16.86 6.28 -6.13
N TYR A 202 16.90 6.64 -4.84
CA TYR A 202 16.85 8.04 -4.40
C TYR A 202 18.02 8.86 -4.95
N ILE A 203 19.25 8.36 -4.87
CA ILE A 203 20.42 9.04 -5.42
C ILE A 203 20.30 9.22 -6.94
N ALA A 204 19.88 8.18 -7.66
CA ALA A 204 19.69 8.25 -9.11
C ALA A 204 18.66 9.32 -9.49
N ILE A 205 17.55 9.40 -8.75
CA ILE A 205 16.50 10.40 -8.92
C ILE A 205 17.07 11.81 -8.72
N ILE A 206 17.78 12.07 -7.62
CA ILE A 206 18.36 13.40 -7.33
C ILE A 206 19.36 13.83 -8.41
N ILE A 207 20.26 12.93 -8.82
CA ILE A 207 21.24 13.20 -9.88
C ILE A 207 20.51 13.54 -11.19
N TYR A 208 19.53 12.73 -11.59
CA TYR A 208 18.77 12.98 -12.80
C TYR A 208 18.04 14.33 -12.77
N SER A 209 17.41 14.70 -11.66
CA SER A 209 16.71 15.98 -11.53
C SER A 209 17.64 17.20 -11.55
N ILE A 210 18.87 17.09 -11.02
CA ILE A 210 19.84 18.19 -11.03
C ILE A 210 20.50 18.37 -12.40
N TYR A 211 20.86 17.27 -13.06
CA TYR A 211 21.66 17.31 -14.29
C TYR A 211 20.84 17.15 -15.57
N GLY A 212 19.69 16.48 -15.53
CA GLY A 212 18.78 16.31 -16.66
C GLY A 212 18.08 17.61 -17.07
N ASN A 213 17.79 18.49 -16.12
CA ASN A 213 17.18 19.81 -16.37
C ASN A 213 18.16 20.84 -16.98
N LYS A 214 19.46 20.52 -17.10
CA LYS A 214 20.47 21.39 -17.73
C LYS A 214 20.67 21.14 -19.22
N LEU A 215 20.01 20.14 -19.80
CA LEU A 215 20.19 19.72 -21.20
C LEU A 215 19.04 20.13 -22.14
N ASN A 216 18.04 20.86 -21.64
CA ASN A 216 16.91 21.40 -22.42
C ASN A 216 16.91 22.92 -22.41
#